data_AF-A0AAX0KM62-F1
#
_entry.id   AF-A0AAX0KM62-F1
#
_cell.length_a   1.000
_cell.length_b   1.000
_cell.length_c   1.000
_cell.angle_alpha   90.00
_cell.angle_beta   90.00
_cell.angle_gamma   90.00
#
_symmetry.space_group_name_H-M   'P 1'
#
loop_
_entity.id
_entity.type
_entity.pdbx_description
1 polymer ?
#
loop_
_entity_poly.entity_id
_entity_poly.type
_entity_poly.pdbx_seq_one_letter_code
_entity_poly.pdbx_strand_id
1 'polypeptide(L)'
;MIDWDRVQELRSEIGADGFAEVVDLFLDEVEAVVMGLGGRPDRVEEDLHFLKGSAWNLGFRDFGGACQQGERMAAAGRAVEVDLGAIRETYRLSKTQFMGRLSEFTPAA
;
A
#
# COMPACT_ATOMS: atom_id res chain seq x y z
N MET A 1 -8.93 3.53 -3.13
CA MET A 1 -9.15 3.36 -4.55
C MET A 1 -8.25 4.34 -5.27
N ILE A 2 -7.56 3.86 -6.31
CA ILE A 2 -6.24 4.33 -6.74
C ILE A 2 -6.21 5.80 -7.23
N ASP A 3 -5.15 6.52 -6.86
CA ASP A 3 -4.73 7.82 -7.37
C ASP A 3 -3.83 7.63 -8.59
N TRP A 4 -4.44 7.61 -9.78
CA TRP A 4 -3.73 7.35 -11.03
C TRP A 4 -2.83 8.49 -11.48
N ASP A 5 -3.06 9.72 -11.03
CA ASP A 5 -2.17 10.84 -11.31
C ASP A 5 -0.84 10.62 -10.58
N ARG A 6 -0.87 10.19 -9.31
CA ARG A 6 0.35 9.79 -8.59
C ARG A 6 1.07 8.61 -9.26
N VAL A 7 0.32 7.63 -9.78
CA VAL A 7 0.91 6.50 -10.52
C VAL A 7 1.66 6.98 -11.77
N GLN A 8 1.09 7.94 -12.51
CA GLN A 8 1.76 8.54 -13.67
C GLN A 8 3.03 9.30 -13.28
N GLU A 9 2.98 10.09 -12.21
CA GLU A 9 4.15 10.79 -11.68
C GLU A 9 5.26 9.80 -11.30
N LEU A 10 4.92 8.77 -10.52
CA LEU A 10 5.87 7.74 -10.10
C LEU A 10 6.49 7.03 -11.30
N ARG A 11 5.70 6.72 -12.33
CA ARG A 11 6.18 6.13 -13.58
C ARG A 11 7.10 7.08 -14.36
N SER A 12 6.84 8.38 -14.32
CA SER A 12 7.74 9.40 -14.89
C SER A 12 9.05 9.55 -14.10
N GLU A 13 9.02 9.38 -12.78
CA GLU A 13 10.20 9.41 -11.90
C GLU A 13 11.10 8.19 -12.11
N ILE A 14 10.52 6.99 -12.21
CA ILE A 14 11.26 5.72 -12.39
C ILE A 14 11.67 5.49 -13.85
N GLY A 15 10.83 5.93 -14.80
CA GLY A 15 10.96 5.61 -16.21
C GLY A 15 10.15 4.37 -16.61
N ALA A 16 9.63 4.37 -17.84
CA ALA A 16 8.69 3.35 -18.33
C ALA A 16 9.27 1.92 -18.30
N ASP A 17 10.54 1.77 -18.66
CA ASP A 17 11.18 0.46 -18.84
C ASP A 17 11.43 -0.26 -17.50
N GLY A 18 11.68 0.50 -16.42
CA GLY A 18 11.93 -0.05 -15.08
C GLY A 18 10.71 -0.04 -14.16
N PHE A 19 9.61 0.59 -14.56
CA PHE A 19 8.46 0.81 -13.68
C PHE A 19 7.85 -0.50 -13.19
N ALA A 20 7.66 -1.49 -14.08
CA ALA A 20 7.07 -2.78 -13.73
C ALA A 20 7.87 -3.52 -12.67
N GLU A 21 9.20 -3.60 -12.84
CA GLU A 21 10.10 -4.31 -11.93
C GLU A 21 10.13 -3.66 -10.55
N VAL A 22 10.24 -2.33 -10.49
CA VAL A 22 10.26 -1.59 -9.22
C VAL A 22 8.93 -1.75 -8.48
N VAL A 23 7.82 -1.69 -9.20
CA VAL A 23 6.48 -1.90 -8.64
C VAL A 23 6.31 -3.31 -8.09
N ASP A 24 6.78 -4.34 -8.81
CA ASP A 24 6.66 -5.74 -8.39
C ASP A 24 7.43 -5.98 -7.08
N LEU A 25 8.70 -5.57 -7.02
CA LEU A 25 9.54 -5.66 -5.82
C LEU A 25 8.91 -4.91 -4.63
N PHE A 26 8.35 -3.73 -4.90
CA PHE A 26 7.72 -2.92 -3.86
C PHE A 26 6.41 -3.55 -3.36
N LEU A 27 5.61 -4.13 -4.25
CA LEU A 27 4.37 -4.82 -3.89
C LEU A 27 4.64 -6.06 -3.04
N ASP A 28 5.72 -6.80 -3.32
CA ASP A 28 6.17 -7.94 -2.50
C ASP A 28 6.52 -7.52 -1.07
N GLU A 29 7.26 -6.41 -0.91
CA GLU A 29 7.60 -5.87 0.40
C GLU A 29 6.36 -5.43 1.19
N VAL A 30 5.44 -4.70 0.52
CA VAL A 30 4.18 -4.28 1.13
C VAL A 30 3.33 -5.50 1.51
N GLU A 31 3.24 -6.52 0.65
CA GLU A 31 2.44 -7.71 0.93
C GLU A 31 2.97 -8.49 2.13
N ALA A 32 4.29 -8.61 2.27
CA ALA A 32 4.91 -9.26 3.42
C ALA A 32 4.50 -8.60 4.74
N VAL A 33 4.48 -7.26 4.79
CA VAL A 33 4.06 -6.51 5.99
C VAL A 33 2.55 -6.64 6.22
N VAL A 34 1.72 -6.53 5.18
CA VAL A 34 0.24 -6.70 5.29
C VAL A 34 -0.14 -8.07 5.84
N MET A 35 0.54 -9.12 5.37
CA MET A 35 0.30 -10.50 5.82
C MET A 35 0.76 -10.70 7.26
N GLY A 36 1.83 -10.01 7.70
CA GLY A 36 2.35 -10.05 9.07
C GLY A 36 1.55 -9.26 10.11
N LEU A 37 0.62 -8.39 9.70
CA LEU A 37 -0.13 -7.51 10.61
C LEU A 37 -0.79 -8.29 11.77
N GLY A 38 -0.67 -7.75 12.99
CA GLY A 38 -1.29 -8.35 14.18
C GLY A 38 -0.57 -9.58 14.74
N GLY A 39 0.50 -10.07 14.09
CA GLY A 39 1.41 -11.05 14.69
C GLY A 39 2.23 -10.47 15.85
N ARG A 40 2.40 -9.14 15.89
CA ARG A 40 3.11 -8.39 16.94
C ARG A 40 2.31 -7.14 17.32
N PRO A 41 1.50 -7.19 18.40
CA PRO A 41 0.64 -6.07 18.80
C PRO A 41 1.40 -4.76 19.09
N ASP A 42 2.66 -4.86 19.54
CA ASP A 42 3.56 -3.74 19.82
C ASP A 42 4.07 -3.02 18.55
N ARG A 43 3.94 -3.65 17.38
CA ARG A 43 4.43 -3.12 16.10
C ARG A 43 3.33 -2.55 15.22
N VAL A 44 2.06 -2.65 15.62
CA VAL A 44 0.92 -2.21 14.79
C VAL A 44 1.06 -0.76 14.35
N GLU A 45 1.50 0.14 15.21
CA GLU A 45 1.71 1.55 14.82
C GLU A 45 2.78 1.70 13.74
N GLU A 46 3.94 1.07 13.92
CA GLU A 46 5.08 1.14 13.00
C GLU A 46 4.77 0.47 11.66
N ASP A 47 4.16 -0.72 11.68
CA ASP A 47 3.76 -1.45 10.49
C ASP A 47 2.74 -0.60 9.68
N LEU A 48 1.77 0.03 10.34
CA LEU A 48 0.79 0.89 9.68
C LEU A 48 1.39 2.20 9.18
N HIS A 49 2.38 2.76 9.89
CA HIS A 49 3.13 3.93 9.43
C HIS A 49 3.85 3.63 8.11
N PHE A 50 4.57 2.51 8.05
CA PHE A 50 5.25 2.03 6.85
C PHE A 50 4.25 1.83 5.71
N LEU A 51 3.18 1.05 5.95
CA LEU A 51 2.17 0.75 4.94
C LEU A 51 1.46 2.00 4.42
N LYS A 52 1.18 2.99 5.28
CA LYS A 52 0.63 4.28 4.86
C LYS A 52 1.54 4.99 3.86
N GLY A 53 2.84 5.10 4.17
CA GLY A 53 3.81 5.74 3.28
C GLY A 53 3.90 5.02 1.94
N SER A 54 4.00 3.68 1.99
CA SER A 54 4.06 2.84 0.81
C SER A 54 2.81 2.91 -0.05
N ALA A 55 1.64 2.92 0.59
CA ALA A 55 0.35 3.06 -0.08
C ALA A 55 0.27 4.37 -0.86
N TRP A 56 0.55 5.50 -0.22
CA TRP A 56 0.47 6.80 -0.91
C TRP A 56 1.52 6.97 -1.99
N ASN A 57 2.71 6.38 -1.82
CA ASN A 57 3.72 6.42 -2.87
C ASN A 57 3.24 5.72 -4.16
N LEU A 58 2.58 4.56 -4.03
CA LEU A 58 1.95 3.82 -5.13
C LEU A 58 0.59 4.40 -5.59
N GLY A 59 0.07 5.43 -4.92
CA GLY A 59 -1.26 5.98 -5.18
C GLY A 59 -2.42 5.15 -4.61
N PHE A 60 -2.19 4.21 -3.69
CA PHE A 60 -3.25 3.41 -3.05
C PHE A 60 -3.99 4.24 -1.98
N ARG A 61 -4.70 5.29 -2.41
CA ARG A 61 -5.29 6.32 -1.55
C ARG A 61 -6.06 5.77 -0.35
N ASP A 62 -7.07 4.93 -0.56
CA ASP A 62 -7.90 4.40 0.54
C ASP A 62 -7.12 3.44 1.44
N PHE A 63 -6.20 2.65 0.88
CA PHE A 63 -5.35 1.78 1.71
C PHE A 63 -4.46 2.62 2.62
N GLY A 64 -3.86 3.69 2.10
CA GLY A 64 -3.09 4.63 2.91
C GLY A 64 -3.95 5.37 3.94
N GLY A 65 -5.19 5.72 3.59
CA GLY A 65 -6.16 6.29 4.53
C GLY A 65 -6.54 5.34 5.67
N ALA A 66 -6.78 4.06 5.36
CA ALA A 66 -7.06 3.03 6.35
C ALA A 66 -5.85 2.81 7.28
N CYS A 67 -4.63 2.76 6.70
CA CYS A 67 -3.39 2.67 7.48
C CYS A 67 -3.20 3.90 8.38
N GLN A 68 -3.43 5.11 7.88
CA GLN A 68 -3.35 6.34 8.69
C GLN A 68 -4.34 6.33 9.85
N GLN A 69 -5.57 5.85 9.64
CA GLN A 69 -6.57 5.76 10.70
C GLN A 69 -6.12 4.75 11.77
N GLY A 70 -5.67 3.57 11.37
CA GLY A 70 -5.18 2.56 12.29
C GLY A 70 -3.91 3.00 13.03
N GLU A 71 -2.97 3.66 12.35
CA GLU A 71 -1.76 4.27 12.95
C GLU A 71 -2.15 5.24 14.07
N ARG A 72 -3.09 6.16 13.81
CA ARG A 72 -3.56 7.12 14.83
C ARG A 72 -4.23 6.44 16.02
N MET A 73 -4.96 5.35 15.79
CA MET A 73 -5.58 4.57 16.86
C MET A 73 -4.52 3.86 17.71
N ALA A 74 -3.53 3.24 17.06
CA ALA A 74 -2.42 2.57 17.72
C ALA A 74 -1.59 3.55 18.58
N ALA A 75 -1.24 4.72 18.03
CA ALA A 75 -0.55 5.80 18.75
C ALA A 75 -1.34 6.33 19.95
N ALA A 76 -2.67 6.22 19.93
CA ALA A 76 -3.55 6.57 21.05
C ALA A 76 -3.72 5.42 22.07
N GLY A 77 -2.93 4.35 21.98
CA GLY A 77 -3.03 3.17 22.85
C GLY A 77 -4.20 2.23 22.52
N ARG A 78 -4.86 2.41 21.37
CA ARG A 78 -6.04 1.65 20.92
C ARG A 78 -5.72 0.69 19.78
N ALA A 79 -4.50 0.14 19.76
CA ALA A 79 -4.06 -0.79 18.72
C ALA A 79 -4.97 -2.03 18.60
N VAL A 80 -5.57 -2.47 19.71
CA VAL A 80 -6.52 -3.60 19.75
C VAL A 80 -7.86 -3.33 19.07
N GLU A 81 -8.21 -2.05 18.87
CA GLU A 81 -9.44 -1.63 18.18
C GLU A 81 -9.24 -1.48 16.67
N VAL A 82 -8.00 -1.57 16.17
CA VAL A 82 -7.70 -1.44 14.75
C VAL A 82 -8.21 -2.66 13.99
N ASP A 83 -9.06 -2.44 12.99
CA ASP A 83 -9.54 -3.50 12.11
C ASP A 83 -8.49 -3.86 11.05
N LEU A 84 -7.54 -4.70 11.45
CA LEU A 84 -6.50 -5.22 10.58
C LEU A 84 -7.08 -6.07 9.43
N GLY A 85 -8.27 -6.65 9.60
CA GLY A 85 -8.97 -7.40 8.55
C GLY A 85 -9.44 -6.48 7.42
N ALA A 86 -10.07 -5.37 7.76
CA ALA A 86 -10.49 -4.35 6.80
C ALA A 86 -9.30 -3.71 6.07
N ILE A 87 -8.17 -3.49 6.76
CA ILE A 87 -6.94 -2.96 6.15
C ILE A 87 -6.39 -3.94 5.10
N ARG A 88 -6.31 -5.23 5.42
CA ARG A 88 -5.88 -6.29 4.47
C ARG A 88 -6.80 -6.37 3.26
N GLU A 89 -8.11 -6.30 3.46
CA GLU A 89 -9.07 -6.34 2.36
C GLU A 89 -8.94 -5.10 1.46
N THR A 90 -8.74 -3.92 2.05
CA THR A 90 -8.52 -2.68 1.30
C THR A 90 -7.24 -2.74 0.46
N TYR A 91 -6.17 -3.35 0.99
CA TYR A 91 -4.96 -3.64 0.22
C TYR A 91 -5.25 -4.58 -0.96
N ARG A 92 -5.90 -5.71 -0.71
CA ARG A 92 -6.22 -6.71 -1.74
C ARG A 92 -7.02 -6.12 -2.90
N LEU A 93 -8.02 -5.28 -2.58
CA LEU A 93 -8.82 -4.56 -3.57
C LEU A 93 -7.98 -3.55 -4.36
N SER A 94 -7.12 -2.79 -3.66
CA SER A 94 -6.22 -1.81 -4.29
C SER A 94 -5.23 -2.50 -5.24
N LYS A 95 -4.58 -3.58 -4.80
CA LYS A 95 -3.65 -4.38 -5.61
C LYS A 95 -4.35 -4.95 -6.85
N THR A 96 -5.54 -5.55 -6.69
CA THR A 96 -6.31 -6.10 -7.81
C THR A 96 -6.60 -5.03 -8.87
N GLN A 97 -7.07 -3.85 -8.43
CA GLN A 97 -7.37 -2.75 -9.34
C GLN A 97 -6.12 -2.20 -10.03
N PHE A 98 -5.02 -2.07 -9.28
CA PHE A 98 -3.75 -1.58 -9.77
C PHE A 98 -3.16 -2.51 -10.83
N MET A 99 -3.06 -3.81 -10.54
CA MET A 99 -2.53 -4.82 -11.47
C MET A 99 -3.37 -4.94 -12.74
N GLY A 100 -4.70 -4.74 -12.65
CA GLY A 100 -5.59 -4.76 -13.80
C GLY A 100 -5.32 -3.64 -14.83
N ARG A 101 -4.61 -2.58 -14.44
CA ARG A 101 -4.27 -1.44 -15.30
C ARG A 101 -2.77 -1.17 -15.41
N LEU A 102 -1.93 -1.99 -14.79
CA LEU A 102 -0.47 -1.78 -14.79
C LEU A 102 0.10 -1.73 -16.21
N SER A 103 -0.46 -2.53 -17.13
CA SER A 103 -0.08 -2.55 -18.55
C SER A 103 -0.32 -1.23 -19.29
N GLU A 104 -1.17 -0.33 -18.78
CA GLU A 104 -1.36 1.01 -19.34
C GLU A 104 -0.14 1.92 -19.09
N PHE A 105 0.70 1.58 -18.11
CA PHE A 105 1.85 2.39 -17.65
C PHE A 105 3.21 1.82 -18.06
N THR A 106 3.24 0.57 -18.53
CA THR A 106 4.45 -0.13 -18.98
C THR A 106 4.50 -0.19 -20.52
N PRO A 107 5.68 -0.29 -21.13
CA PRO A 107 5.79 -0.54 -22.56
C PRO A 107 5.00 -1.79 -22.98
N ALA A 108 4.47 -1.78 -24.21
CA ALA A 108 3.94 -3.00 -24.80
C ALA A 108 5.11 -3.99 -24.99
N ALA A 109 4.96 -5.19 -24.45
CA ALA A 109 5.91 -6.28 -24.61
C ALA A 109 6.10 -6.68 -26.07
#